data_AF-A0A5M6DH42-F1
#
_entry.id   AF-A0A5M6DH42-F1
#
_cell.length_a   1.000
_cell.length_b   1.000
_cell.length_c   1.000
_cell.angle_alpha   90.00
_cell.angle_beta   90.00
_cell.angle_gamma   90.00
#
_symmetry.space_group_name_H-M   'P 1'
#
loop_
_entity.id
_entity.type
_entity.pdbx_description
1 polymer ?
#
loop_
_entity_poly.entity_id
_entity_poly.type
_entity_poly.pdbx_seq_one_letter_code
_entity_poly.pdbx_strand_id
1 'polypeptide(L)'
;MNAFEPESAGLCDRCLKELISGRGEFYEIQIDAKVDSSPPILDSSSPADLDSLDRQWGEVIRQLESTPQVDAENQVRCRRRLLLCGTCFPLWIDDPTGSG
;
A
#
# COMPACT_ATOMS: atom_id res chain seq x y z
N MET A 1 21.17 12.30 -34.32
CA MET A 1 20.29 11.13 -34.07
C MET A 1 20.77 10.54 -32.76
N ASN A 2 20.16 10.94 -31.63
CA ASN A 2 20.55 10.38 -30.33
C ASN A 2 20.02 8.96 -30.26
N ALA A 3 20.94 8.01 -30.11
CA ALA A 3 20.61 6.64 -29.77
C ALA A 3 19.79 6.68 -28.47
N PHE A 4 18.62 6.05 -28.48
CA PHE A 4 17.89 5.75 -27.25
C PHE A 4 18.74 4.72 -26.50
N GLU A 5 19.71 5.19 -25.72
CA GLU A 5 20.43 4.31 -24.81
C GLU A 5 19.40 3.81 -23.79
N PRO A 6 19.22 2.48 -23.67
CA PRO A 6 18.29 1.93 -22.71
C PRO A 6 18.75 2.27 -21.29
N GLU A 7 18.08 3.24 -20.65
CA GLU A 7 18.29 3.52 -19.23
C GLU A 7 17.68 2.39 -18.38
N SER A 8 18.46 1.87 -17.43
CA SER A 8 17.98 0.90 -16.45
C SER A 8 16.80 1.50 -15.70
N ALA A 9 15.61 0.90 -15.86
CA ALA A 9 14.40 1.35 -15.19
C ALA A 9 14.43 1.02 -13.68
N GLY A 10 15.26 0.04 -13.31
CA GLY A 10 15.37 -0.52 -11.96
C GLY A 10 15.32 -2.04 -11.96
N LEU A 11 14.94 -2.61 -10.82
CA LEU A 11 14.75 -4.05 -10.65
C LEU A 11 13.27 -4.38 -10.53
N CYS A 12 12.88 -5.59 -10.92
CA CYS A 12 11.56 -6.11 -10.64
C CYS A 12 11.37 -6.30 -9.13
N ASP A 13 10.33 -5.72 -8.55
CA ASP A 13 10.08 -5.78 -7.10
C ASP A 13 9.78 -7.19 -6.58
N ARG A 14 9.49 -8.17 -7.45
CA ARG A 14 9.19 -9.56 -7.07
C ARG A 14 10.37 -10.52 -7.26
N CYS A 15 11.07 -10.44 -8.39
CA CYS A 15 12.13 -11.39 -8.74
C CYS A 15 13.52 -10.76 -8.86
N LEU A 16 13.65 -9.45 -8.63
CA LEU A 16 14.89 -8.68 -8.71
C LEU A 16 15.58 -8.71 -10.10
N LYS A 17 14.87 -9.16 -11.14
CA LYS A 17 15.35 -9.10 -12.53
C LYS A 17 15.54 -7.63 -12.94
N GLU A 18 16.67 -7.33 -13.58
CA GLU A 18 16.92 -6.01 -14.16
C GLU A 18 15.92 -5.67 -15.27
N LEU A 19 15.41 -4.44 -15.25
CA LEU A 19 14.39 -3.93 -16.15
C LEU A 19 14.94 -2.80 -17.00
N ILE A 20 14.65 -2.87 -18.30
CA ILE A 20 15.21 -1.95 -19.29
C ILE A 20 14.11 -1.10 -19.92
N SER A 21 14.25 0.22 -19.83
CA SER A 21 13.30 1.18 -20.43
C SER A 21 13.32 1.14 -21.96
N GLY A 22 12.19 1.49 -22.58
CA GLY A 22 12.07 1.64 -24.04
C GLY A 22 11.83 0.35 -24.83
N ARG A 23 11.80 -0.81 -24.17
CA ARG A 23 11.56 -2.12 -24.82
C ARG A 23 10.17 -2.73 -24.55
N GLY A 24 9.38 -2.13 -23.66
CA GLY A 24 8.07 -2.66 -23.26
C GLY A 24 8.16 -3.96 -22.44
N GLU A 25 9.28 -4.20 -21.75
CA GLU A 25 9.56 -5.47 -21.06
C GLU A 25 9.02 -5.55 -19.62
N PHE A 26 8.44 -4.46 -19.12
CA PHE A 26 7.94 -4.37 -17.76
C PHE A 26 6.73 -3.43 -17.64
N TYR A 27 6.04 -3.55 -16.52
CA TYR A 27 4.89 -2.76 -16.14
C TYR A 27 5.25 -1.90 -14.93
N GLU A 28 4.85 -0.63 -14.96
CA GLU A 28 4.86 0.25 -13.80
C GLU A 28 3.46 0.30 -13.19
N ILE A 29 3.35 -0.09 -11.92
CA ILE A 29 2.10 -0.08 -11.16
C ILE A 29 2.16 1.06 -10.16
N GLN A 30 1.13 1.89 -10.17
CA GLN A 30 0.93 2.93 -9.16
C GLN A 30 -0.29 2.57 -8.31
N ILE A 31 -0.05 2.40 -7.02
CA ILE A 31 -1.09 2.14 -6.02
C ILE A 31 -1.34 3.45 -5.29
N ASP A 32 -2.57 3.96 -5.37
CA ASP A 32 -3.08 5.04 -4.51
C ASP A 32 -4.26 4.47 -3.72
N ALA A 33 -4.03 4.18 -2.45
CA ALA A 33 -5.03 3.69 -1.53
C ALA A 33 -5.32 4.77 -0.49
N LYS A 34 -6.60 5.05 -0.27
CA LYS A 34 -7.08 5.95 0.77
C LYS A 34 -8.00 5.16 1.69
N VAL A 35 -7.78 5.26 3.00
CA VAL A 35 -8.67 4.66 3.97
C VAL A 35 -10.03 5.36 3.94
N ASP A 36 -11.08 4.56 4.05
CA ASP A 36 -12.45 5.07 4.20
C ASP A 36 -12.54 5.91 5.48
N SER A 37 -12.88 7.18 5.31
CA SER A 37 -13.05 8.13 6.41
C SER A 37 -14.48 8.10 6.98
N SER A 38 -15.33 7.19 6.51
CA SER A 38 -16.68 7.03 7.03
C SER A 38 -16.61 6.57 8.49
N PRO A 39 -17.39 7.18 9.40
CA PRO A 39 -17.41 6.76 10.78
C PRO A 39 -17.91 5.31 10.89
N PRO A 40 -17.40 4.53 11.86
CA PRO A 40 -17.89 3.18 12.08
C PRO A 40 -19.39 3.20 12.38
N ILE A 41 -20.13 2.28 11.76
CA ILE A 41 -21.55 2.08 12.07
C ILE A 41 -21.61 1.33 13.40
N LEU A 42 -22.09 2.00 14.44
CA LEU A 42 -22.31 1.39 15.74
C LEU A 42 -23.65 0.64 15.72
N ASP A 43 -23.64 -0.60 15.26
CA ASP A 43 -24.79 -1.51 15.30
C ASP A 43 -25.01 -2.00 16.73
N SER A 44 -25.46 -1.11 17.63
CA SER A 44 -25.84 -1.50 18.97
C SER A 44 -27.14 -0.84 19.39
N SER A 45 -28.21 -1.64 19.37
CA SER A 45 -29.43 -1.43 20.16
C SER A 45 -29.21 -1.72 21.66
N SER A 46 -27.98 -2.02 22.07
CA SER A 46 -27.58 -2.19 23.47
C SER A 46 -26.90 -0.92 23.96
N PRO A 47 -27.22 -0.42 25.18
CA PRO A 47 -26.47 0.67 25.77
C PRO A 47 -25.03 0.19 25.99
N ALA A 48 -24.15 0.55 25.06
CA ALA A 48 -22.72 0.33 25.23
C ALA A 48 -22.30 1.02 26.53
N ASP A 49 -21.62 0.27 27.40
CA ASP A 49 -21.06 0.80 28.64
C ASP A 49 -20.07 1.90 28.28
N LEU A 50 -20.44 3.16 28.56
CA LEU A 50 -19.67 4.34 28.15
C LEU A 50 -18.24 4.28 28.67
N ASP A 51 -18.04 3.69 29.86
CA ASP A 51 -16.73 3.48 30.46
C ASP A 51 -15.85 2.52 29.64
N SER A 52 -16.45 1.53 28.99
CA SER A 52 -15.75 0.58 28.11
C SER A 52 -15.33 1.24 26.79
N LEU A 53 -16.20 2.09 26.23
CA LEU A 53 -15.87 2.88 25.05
C LEU A 53 -14.73 3.85 25.35
N ASP A 54 -14.81 4.63 26.43
CA ASP A 54 -13.76 5.59 26.81
C ASP A 54 -12.39 4.92 26.99
N ARG A 55 -12.35 3.71 27.59
CA ARG A 55 -11.10 2.93 27.69
C ARG A 55 -10.56 2.49 26.33
N GLN A 56 -11.43 2.05 25.42
CA GLN A 56 -11.01 1.64 24.08
C GLN A 56 -10.50 2.83 23.26
N TRP A 57 -11.18 3.97 23.33
CA TRP A 57 -10.75 5.22 22.71
C TRP A 57 -9.40 5.68 23.27
N GLY A 58 -9.22 5.63 24.59
CA GLY A 58 -7.95 5.98 25.23
C GLY A 58 -6.77 5.13 24.76
N GLU A 59 -6.98 3.83 24.54
CA GLU A 59 -5.93 2.94 24.03
C GLU A 59 -5.56 3.26 22.58
N VAL A 60 -6.54 3.54 21.72
CA VAL A 60 -6.30 3.95 20.33
C VAL A 60 -5.53 5.26 20.28
N ILE A 61 -5.91 6.26 21.07
CA ILE A 61 -5.21 7.56 21.14
C ILE A 61 -3.76 7.37 21.57
N ARG A 62 -3.52 6.57 22.63
CA ARG A 62 -2.17 6.28 23.14
C ARG A 62 -1.30 5.59 22.08
N GLN A 63 -1.87 4.68 21.30
CA GLN A 63 -1.16 4.01 20.20
C GLN A 63 -0.80 5.02 19.09
N LEU A 64 -1.72 5.90 18.72
CA LEU A 64 -1.47 6.94 17.71
C LEU A 64 -0.40 7.95 18.15
N GLU A 65 -0.41 8.37 19.42
CA GLU A 65 0.62 9.26 19.98
C GLU A 65 2.03 8.65 19.92
N SER A 66 2.13 7.33 20.01
CA SER A 66 3.40 6.61 19.93
C SER A 66 3.85 6.27 18.50
N THR A 67 2.98 6.48 17.50
CA THR A 67 3.25 6.12 16.11
C THR A 67 3.99 7.26 15.40
N PRO A 68 5.13 6.99 14.72
CA PRO A 68 5.80 8.00 13.91
C PRO A 68 4.85 8.59 12.86
N GLN A 69 4.93 9.91 12.66
CA GLN A 69 4.02 10.64 11.76
C GLN A 69 3.94 10.02 10.35
N VAL A 70 5.08 9.56 9.81
CA VAL A 70 5.15 8.92 8.49
C VAL A 70 4.36 7.60 8.42
N ASP A 71 4.29 6.87 9.53
CA ASP A 71 3.56 5.60 9.61
C ASP A 71 2.08 5.86 9.82
N ALA A 72 1.71 6.89 10.60
CA ALA A 72 0.34 7.33 10.76
C ALA A 72 -0.25 7.90 9.46
N GLU A 73 0.53 8.65 8.68
CA GLU A 73 0.11 9.16 7.36
C GLU A 73 -0.07 8.02 6.34
N ASN A 74 0.83 7.03 6.35
CA ASN A 74 0.70 5.83 5.53
C ASN A 74 -0.55 4.99 5.87
N GLN A 75 -1.05 5.07 7.11
CA GLN A 75 -2.32 4.44 7.49
C GLN A 75 -3.52 5.13 6.83
N VAL A 76 -3.46 6.42 6.50
CA VAL A 76 -4.59 7.17 5.91
C VAL A 76 -4.51 7.18 4.39
N ARG A 77 -3.30 7.34 3.85
CA ARG A 77 -3.04 7.36 2.41
C ARG A 77 -1.75 6.63 2.09
N CYS A 78 -1.85 5.54 1.35
CA CYS A 78 -0.71 4.75 0.91
C CYS A 78 -0.48 4.99 -0.58
N ARG A 79 0.68 5.55 -0.93
CA ARG A 79 1.14 5.66 -2.31
C ARG A 79 2.36 4.78 -2.52
N ARG A 80 2.26 3.80 -3.41
CA ARG A 80 3.36 2.88 -3.75
C ARG A 80 3.55 2.81 -5.25
N ARG A 81 4.81 2.64 -5.66
CA ARG A 81 5.23 2.41 -7.04
C ARG A 81 5.90 1.05 -7.08
N LEU A 82 5.49 0.20 -8.03
CA LEU A 82 6.09 -1.11 -8.26
C LEU A 82 6.47 -1.25 -9.74
N LEU A 83 7.59 -1.92 -10.00
CA LEU A 83 8.06 -2.33 -11.31
C LEU A 83 8.00 -3.85 -11.39
N LEU A 84 7.20 -4.39 -12.32
CA LEU A 84 7.06 -5.83 -12.52
C LEU A 84 7.45 -6.23 -13.93
N CYS A 85 8.32 -7.25 -14.06
CA CYS A 85 8.62 -7.84 -15.36
C CYS A 85 7.36 -8.49 -15.97
N GLY A 86 7.35 -8.70 -17.28
CA GLY A 86 6.21 -9.31 -17.98
C GLY A 86 5.75 -10.67 -17.43
N THR A 87 6.62 -11.42 -16.75
CA THR A 87 6.25 -12.69 -16.11
C THR A 87 5.64 -12.50 -14.72
N CYS A 88 6.13 -11.54 -13.94
CA CYS A 88 5.64 -11.29 -12.57
C CYS A 88 4.33 -10.49 -12.56
N PHE A 89 4.06 -9.71 -13.61
CA PHE A 89 2.86 -8.89 -13.68
C PHE A 89 1.55 -9.70 -13.67
N PRO A 90 1.36 -10.76 -14.49
CA PRO A 90 0.16 -11.59 -14.41
C PRO A 90 -0.02 -12.25 -13.03
N LEU A 91 1.06 -12.75 -12.44
CA LEU A 91 1.02 -13.36 -11.09
C LEU A 91 0.61 -12.36 -10.02
N TRP A 92 0.97 -11.09 -10.18
CA TRP A 92 0.58 -10.02 -9.26
C TRP A 92 -0.88 -9.63 -9.40
N ILE A 93 -1.47 -9.73 -10.60
CA ILE A 93 -2.92 -9.52 -10.79
C ILE A 93 -3.71 -10.56 -9.99
N ASP A 94 -3.27 -11.82 -10.05
CA ASP A 94 -3.95 -12.92 -9.36
C ASP A 94 -3.67 -12.94 -7.85
N ASP A 95 -2.43 -12.62 -7.45
CA ASP A 95 -2.00 -12.51 -6.05
C ASP A 95 -1.08 -11.30 -5.84
N PRO A 96 -1.66 -10.13 -5.50
CA PRO A 96 -0.92 -8.90 -5.31
C PRO A 96 -0.12 -8.86 -4.01
N THR A 97 -0.41 -9.76 -3.06
CA THR A 97 0.27 -9.85 -1.76
C THR A 97 1.46 -10.81 -1.75
N GLY A 98 1.53 -11.71 -2.73
CA GLY A 98 2.61 -12.68 -2.86
C GLY A 98 2.55 -13.82 -1.83
N SER A 99 1.36 -14.24 -1.42
CA SER A 99 1.14 -15.32 -0.44
C SER A 99 1.37 -16.74 -0.99
N GLY A 100 2.07 -16.89 -2.12
CA GLY A 100 2.36 -18.16 -2.81
C GLY A 100 3.83 -18.56 -2.79
#